data_AF-A0A924MC38-F1
#
_entry.id   AF-A0A924MC38-F1
#
_cell.length_a   1.000
_cell.length_b   1.000
_cell.length_c   1.000
_cell.angle_alpha   90.00
_cell.angle_beta   90.00
_cell.angle_gamma   90.00
#
_symmetry.space_group_name_H-M   'P 1'
#
loop_
_entity.id
_entity.type
_entity.pdbx_description
1 polymer ?
#
loop_
_entity_poly.entity_id
_entity_poly.type
_entity_poly.pdbx_seq_one_letter_code
_entity_poly.pdbx_strand_id
1 'polypeptide(L)'
;VASVHYAMKMDEEKATNRLIKAIENPYTTILGHPTGRLLLSRSGYPLDFEKIIDACAANKVVIEINANPLRLDLDWRWHRYALEKGVLLSINPDAHRTEGLLDMQYGINVARKGGLTKIDCLNAFSLQEIESLFNAKKA
;
A
#
# COMPACT_ATOMS: atom_id res chain seq x y z
N VAL A 1 -8.22 -3.17 6.20
CA VAL A 1 -7.58 -2.80 4.92
C VAL A 1 -8.57 -1.93 4.16
N ALA A 2 -8.11 -0.86 3.51
CA ALA A 2 -8.94 0.01 2.67
C ALA A 2 -8.35 0.11 1.26
N SER A 3 -9.20 -0.01 0.24
CA SER A 3 -8.82 0.02 -1.17
C SER A 3 -9.95 0.60 -2.03
N VAL A 4 -9.62 1.20 -3.19
CA VAL A 4 -10.63 1.69 -4.14
C VAL A 4 -10.94 0.64 -5.22
N HIS A 5 -12.21 0.25 -5.33
CA HIS A 5 -12.70 -0.70 -6.34
C HIS A 5 -13.81 -0.15 -7.25
N TYR A 6 -14.34 1.04 -6.95
CA TYR A 6 -15.44 1.65 -7.70
C TYR A 6 -15.30 3.17 -7.79
N ALA A 7 -15.98 3.78 -8.78
CA ALA A 7 -15.99 5.21 -9.06
C ALA A 7 -14.58 5.78 -9.26
N MET A 8 -13.78 5.23 -10.17
CA MET A 8 -12.40 5.69 -10.41
C MET A 8 -12.30 6.96 -11.29
N LYS A 9 -13.43 7.47 -11.81
CA LYS A 9 -13.46 8.72 -12.59
C LYS A 9 -13.65 9.91 -11.63
N MET A 10 -12.53 10.52 -11.23
CA MET A 10 -12.49 11.73 -10.40
C MET A 10 -11.30 12.61 -10.82
N ASP A 11 -11.36 13.90 -10.49
CA ASP A 11 -10.16 14.74 -10.46
C ASP A 11 -9.24 14.33 -9.30
N GLU A 12 -7.99 14.84 -9.34
CA GLU A 12 -6.95 14.51 -8.38
C GLU A 12 -7.31 14.92 -6.94
N GLU A 13 -7.91 16.10 -6.76
CA GLU A 13 -8.27 16.63 -5.45
C GLU A 13 -9.31 15.72 -4.78
N LYS A 14 -10.39 15.40 -5.49
CA LYS A 14 -11.46 14.53 -4.98
C LYS A 14 -10.96 13.12 -4.73
N ALA A 15 -10.14 12.57 -5.62
CA ALA A 15 -9.52 11.26 -5.45
C ALA A 15 -8.62 11.20 -4.20
N THR A 16 -7.76 12.20 -4.03
CA THR A 16 -6.84 12.31 -2.90
C THR A 16 -7.61 12.44 -1.59
N ASN A 17 -8.57 13.36 -1.51
CA ASN A 17 -9.41 13.56 -0.33
C ASN A 17 -10.22 12.31 0.05
N ARG A 18 -10.70 11.56 -0.95
CA ARG A 18 -11.38 10.28 -0.73
C ARG A 18 -10.47 9.27 -0.04
N LEU A 19 -9.20 9.19 -0.44
CA LEU A 19 -8.24 8.25 0.16
C LEU A 19 -7.83 8.70 1.55
N ILE A 20 -7.54 9.98 1.74
CA ILE A 20 -7.22 10.56 3.04
C ILE A 20 -8.33 10.23 4.05
N LYS A 21 -9.60 10.43 3.68
CA LYS A 21 -10.73 10.07 4.54
C LYS A 21 -10.76 8.58 4.94
N ALA A 22 -10.33 7.68 4.04
CA ALA A 22 -10.22 6.26 4.37
C ALA A 22 -9.01 5.96 5.27
N ILE A 23 -7.89 6.65 5.07
CA ILE A 23 -6.65 6.56 5.85
C ILE A 23 -6.87 7.06 7.29
N GLU A 24 -7.62 8.15 7.46
CA GLU A 24 -7.95 8.76 8.75
C GLU A 24 -8.94 7.94 9.59
N ASN A 25 -9.54 6.89 9.01
CA ASN A 25 -10.34 5.97 9.81
C ASN A 25 -9.42 5.23 10.81
N PRO A 26 -9.74 5.25 12.13
CA PRO A 26 -8.86 4.68 13.15
C PRO A 26 -8.59 3.19 12.93
N TYR A 27 -9.52 2.46 12.31
CA TYR A 27 -9.40 1.03 12.04
C TYR A 27 -8.68 0.70 10.73
N THR A 28 -8.30 1.68 9.92
CA THR A 28 -7.57 1.44 8.67
C THR A 28 -6.11 1.10 8.96
N THR A 29 -5.77 -0.18 8.95
CA THR A 29 -4.39 -0.63 9.19
C THR A 29 -3.50 -0.55 7.96
N ILE A 30 -4.03 -0.93 6.79
CA ILE A 30 -3.28 -1.03 5.52
C ILE A 30 -4.10 -0.36 4.42
N LEU A 31 -3.44 0.48 3.61
CA LEU A 31 -3.96 1.01 2.35
C LEU A 31 -3.53 0.07 1.20
N GLY A 32 -4.50 -0.62 0.60
CA GLY A 32 -4.26 -1.58 -0.48
C GLY A 32 -4.21 -0.91 -1.86
N HIS A 33 -3.33 -1.43 -2.73
CA HIS A 33 -3.09 -1.03 -4.13
C HIS A 33 -3.66 0.36 -4.49
N PRO A 34 -3.03 1.45 -3.98
CA PRO A 34 -3.68 2.74 -3.82
C PRO A 34 -4.18 3.35 -5.12
N THR A 35 -3.48 3.16 -6.23
CA THR A 35 -3.82 3.80 -7.52
C THR A 35 -4.94 3.10 -8.27
N GLY A 36 -5.25 1.86 -7.91
CA GLY A 36 -6.22 1.02 -8.62
C GLY A 36 -5.81 0.64 -10.04
N ARG A 37 -4.56 0.92 -10.45
CA ARG A 37 -4.05 0.65 -11.80
C ARG A 37 -4.10 -0.83 -12.16
N LEU A 38 -4.21 -1.09 -13.45
CA LEU A 38 -3.94 -2.40 -14.04
C LEU A 38 -2.99 -2.19 -15.23
N LEU A 39 -1.76 -2.67 -15.11
CA LEU A 39 -0.74 -2.57 -16.13
C LEU A 39 -1.29 -3.15 -17.46
N LEU A 40 -1.03 -2.42 -18.55
CA LEU A 40 -1.50 -2.73 -19.90
C LEU A 40 -3.03 -2.71 -20.09
N SER A 41 -3.82 -2.31 -19.09
CA SER A 41 -5.29 -2.29 -19.17
C SER A 41 -5.90 -0.95 -18.78
N ARG A 42 -5.64 -0.44 -17.56
CA ARG A 42 -6.09 0.88 -17.12
C ARG A 42 -5.00 1.63 -16.38
N SER A 43 -4.89 2.91 -16.68
CA SER A 43 -4.16 3.85 -15.83
C SER A 43 -4.80 3.91 -14.44
N GLY A 44 -3.99 4.15 -13.42
CA GLY A 44 -4.49 4.52 -12.11
C GLY A 44 -5.25 5.85 -12.17
N TYR A 45 -6.13 6.10 -11.21
CA TYR A 45 -6.77 7.40 -11.08
C TYR A 45 -5.78 8.42 -10.49
N PRO A 46 -5.93 9.72 -10.79
CA PRO A 46 -4.95 10.72 -10.39
C PRO A 46 -4.92 10.88 -8.87
N LEU A 47 -3.72 10.96 -8.30
CA LEU A 47 -3.48 11.03 -6.86
C LEU A 47 -2.29 11.94 -6.58
N ASP A 48 -2.43 12.77 -5.55
CA ASP A 48 -1.30 13.45 -4.90
C ASP A 48 -0.62 12.48 -3.93
N PHE A 49 0.40 11.79 -4.43
CA PHE A 49 1.09 10.74 -3.67
C PHE A 49 1.78 11.26 -2.40
N GLU A 50 2.29 12.48 -2.41
CA GLU A 50 2.93 13.07 -1.24
C GLU A 50 1.90 13.21 -0.11
N LYS A 51 0.73 13.79 -0.41
CA LYS A 51 -0.36 13.90 0.58
C LYS A 51 -0.85 12.55 1.07
N ILE A 52 -0.99 11.56 0.18
CA ILE A 52 -1.42 10.21 0.58
C ILE A 52 -0.40 9.57 1.53
N ILE A 53 0.89 9.64 1.20
CA ILE A 53 1.95 9.06 2.00
C ILE A 53 2.08 9.78 3.35
N ASP A 54 1.99 11.11 3.36
CA ASP A 54 2.01 11.90 4.60
C ASP A 54 0.81 11.58 5.49
N ALA A 55 -0.38 11.40 4.92
CA ALA A 55 -1.56 10.96 5.67
C ALA A 55 -1.35 9.55 6.24
N CYS A 56 -0.76 8.63 5.48
CA CYS A 56 -0.40 7.30 5.97
C CYS A 56 0.59 7.37 7.14
N ALA A 57 1.61 8.22 7.05
CA ALA A 57 2.58 8.43 8.12
C ALA A 57 1.90 8.97 9.40
N ALA A 58 1.10 10.03 9.27
CA ALA A 58 0.40 10.65 10.39
C ALA A 58 -0.57 9.68 11.10
N ASN A 59 -1.22 8.80 10.34
CA ASN A 59 -2.23 7.86 10.85
C ASN A 59 -1.67 6.46 11.12
N LYS A 60 -0.35 6.25 10.97
CA LYS A 60 0.31 4.93 11.12
C LYS A 60 -0.33 3.85 10.25
N VAL A 61 -0.70 4.20 9.02
CA VAL A 61 -1.29 3.29 8.02
C VAL A 61 -0.16 2.74 7.15
N VAL A 62 -0.07 1.41 7.07
CA VAL A 62 0.89 0.71 6.20
C VAL A 62 0.44 0.84 4.75
N ILE A 63 1.37 0.98 3.80
CA ILE A 63 1.03 0.99 2.37
C ILE A 63 1.38 -0.35 1.73
N GLU A 64 0.46 -0.89 0.95
CA GLU A 64 0.68 -2.12 0.19
C GLU A 64 1.60 -1.90 -1.03
N ILE A 65 2.53 -2.82 -1.23
CA ILE A 65 3.16 -3.15 -2.51
C ILE A 65 2.48 -4.41 -3.02
N ASN A 66 1.52 -4.23 -3.92
CA ASN A 66 0.76 -5.32 -4.49
C ASN A 66 1.63 -6.05 -5.52
N ALA A 67 1.97 -7.29 -5.21
CA ALA A 67 2.89 -8.13 -5.96
C ALA A 67 2.25 -8.77 -7.19
N ASN A 68 0.93 -8.64 -7.38
CA ASN A 68 0.28 -9.12 -8.58
C ASN A 68 0.94 -8.46 -9.82
N PRO A 69 1.38 -9.26 -10.83
CA PRO A 69 2.11 -8.73 -11.98
C PRO A 69 1.26 -7.80 -12.87
N LEU A 70 -0.07 -7.83 -12.73
CA LEU A 70 -0.98 -6.89 -13.39
C LEU A 70 -1.10 -5.56 -12.64
N ARG A 71 -0.59 -5.44 -11.42
CA ARG A 71 -0.72 -4.22 -10.58
C ARG A 71 0.63 -3.56 -10.31
N LEU A 72 1.51 -4.26 -9.58
CA LEU A 72 2.77 -3.74 -9.05
C LEU A 72 2.60 -2.37 -8.36
N ASP A 73 1.62 -2.24 -7.46
CA ASP A 73 1.13 -0.97 -6.91
C ASP A 73 1.14 -1.00 -5.37
N LEU A 74 1.80 -0.13 -4.62
CA LEU A 74 2.42 1.15 -4.98
C LEU A 74 3.63 1.05 -5.92
N ASP A 75 3.74 2.00 -6.84
CA ASP A 75 4.90 2.13 -7.72
C ASP A 75 6.20 2.36 -6.95
N TRP A 76 7.27 1.64 -7.33
CA TRP A 76 8.59 1.71 -6.68
C TRP A 76 9.18 3.12 -6.56
N ARG A 77 8.80 4.03 -7.46
CA ARG A 77 9.25 5.44 -7.43
C ARG A 77 8.84 6.17 -6.15
N TRP A 78 7.76 5.73 -5.51
CA TRP A 78 7.25 6.34 -4.28
C TRP A 78 7.69 5.62 -3.00
N HIS A 79 8.33 4.45 -3.12
CA HIS A 79 8.75 3.67 -1.95
C HIS A 79 9.75 4.45 -1.09
N ARG A 80 10.73 5.11 -1.73
CA ARG A 80 11.72 5.91 -1.01
C ARG A 80 11.10 7.02 -0.16
N TYR A 81 10.14 7.76 -0.71
CA TYR A 81 9.45 8.82 0.04
C TYR A 81 8.63 8.24 1.20
N ALA A 82 7.94 7.12 0.98
CA ALA A 82 7.23 6.42 2.06
C ALA A 82 8.17 5.98 3.20
N LEU A 83 9.34 5.44 2.86
CA LEU A 83 10.37 5.06 3.83
C LEU A 83 10.94 6.27 4.58
N GLU A 84 11.23 7.38 3.88
CA GLU A 84 11.70 8.63 4.49
C GLU A 84 10.67 9.22 5.48
N LYS A 85 9.38 8.98 5.25
CA LYS A 85 8.29 9.37 6.16
C LYS A 85 8.01 8.34 7.26
N GLY A 86 8.78 7.25 7.32
CA GLY A 86 8.62 6.19 8.32
C GLY A 86 7.37 5.33 8.11
N VAL A 87 6.81 5.31 6.90
CA VAL A 87 5.68 4.45 6.56
C VAL A 87 6.18 3.03 6.29
N LEU A 88 5.64 2.07 7.03
CA LEU A 88 5.88 0.65 6.75
C LEU A 88 5.25 0.27 5.40
N LEU A 89 5.92 -0.61 4.67
CA LEU A 89 5.41 -1.19 3.43
C LEU A 89 5.08 -2.68 3.62
N SER A 90 4.03 -3.17 2.94
CA SER A 90 3.61 -4.57 2.98
C SER A 90 3.52 -5.16 1.58
N ILE A 91 4.29 -6.22 1.30
CA ILE A 91 4.28 -6.94 0.02
C ILE A 91 3.17 -7.99 0.04
N ASN A 92 2.16 -7.85 -0.81
CA ASN A 92 0.98 -8.73 -0.80
C ASN A 92 0.66 -9.24 -2.22
N PRO A 93 0.38 -10.55 -2.44
CA PRO A 93 0.20 -11.08 -3.80
C PRO A 93 -1.19 -10.86 -4.39
N ASP A 94 -2.18 -10.46 -3.59
CA ASP A 94 -3.58 -10.34 -4.02
C ASP A 94 -4.08 -11.66 -4.68
N ALA A 95 -3.70 -12.78 -4.05
CA ALA A 95 -3.88 -14.11 -4.61
C ALA A 95 -5.35 -14.53 -4.56
N HIS A 96 -5.91 -14.83 -5.73
CA HIS A 96 -7.28 -15.36 -5.89
C HIS A 96 -7.30 -16.88 -6.16
N ARG A 97 -6.11 -17.50 -6.16
CA ARG A 97 -5.85 -18.94 -6.26
C ARG A 97 -4.48 -19.23 -5.63
N THR A 98 -4.24 -20.47 -5.23
CA THR A 98 -3.02 -20.87 -4.52
C THR A 98 -1.75 -20.52 -5.28
N GLU A 99 -1.73 -20.69 -6.60
CA GLU A 99 -0.56 -20.40 -7.44
C GLU A 99 -0.22 -18.89 -7.43
N GLY A 100 -1.21 -18.03 -7.18
CA GLY A 100 -1.00 -16.58 -7.07
C GLY A 100 -0.12 -16.20 -5.88
N LEU A 101 0.05 -17.06 -4.88
CA LEU A 101 1.00 -16.80 -3.78
C LEU A 101 2.44 -16.67 -4.28
N LEU A 102 2.78 -17.29 -5.43
CA LEU A 102 4.11 -17.19 -6.05
C LEU A 102 4.39 -15.80 -6.62
N ASP A 103 3.37 -14.97 -6.85
CA ASP A 103 3.54 -13.60 -7.35
C ASP A 103 4.31 -12.70 -6.37
N MET A 104 4.44 -13.12 -5.10
CA MET A 104 5.31 -12.48 -4.10
C MET A 104 6.71 -12.17 -4.62
N GLN A 105 7.26 -13.00 -5.51
CA GLN A 105 8.56 -12.76 -6.12
C GLN A 105 8.65 -11.42 -6.86
N TYR A 106 7.57 -11.00 -7.54
CA TYR A 106 7.53 -9.74 -8.27
C TYR A 106 7.49 -8.56 -7.31
N GLY A 107 6.69 -8.68 -6.25
CA GLY A 107 6.63 -7.68 -5.18
C GLY A 107 7.99 -7.49 -4.50
N ILE A 108 8.71 -8.57 -4.21
CA ILE A 108 10.08 -8.51 -3.66
C ILE A 108 11.02 -7.78 -4.61
N ASN A 109 10.98 -8.08 -5.91
CA ASN A 109 11.83 -7.41 -6.90
C ASN A 109 11.56 -5.90 -6.97
N VAL A 110 10.29 -5.51 -6.98
CA VAL A 110 9.87 -4.10 -6.99
C VAL A 110 10.24 -3.40 -5.67
N ALA A 111 10.02 -4.05 -4.53
CA ALA A 111 10.39 -3.55 -3.22
C ALA A 111 11.90 -3.30 -3.08
N ARG A 112 12.73 -4.24 -3.54
CA ARG A 112 14.20 -4.08 -3.57
C ARG A 112 14.63 -2.91 -4.46
N LYS A 113 13.99 -2.76 -5.62
CA LYS A 113 14.22 -1.61 -6.51
C LYS A 113 13.84 -0.28 -5.84
N GLY A 114 12.79 -0.26 -5.03
CA GLY A 114 12.36 0.88 -4.23
C GLY A 114 13.17 1.14 -2.96
N GLY A 115 14.15 0.29 -2.64
CA GLY A 115 15.02 0.43 -1.47
C GLY A 115 14.43 -0.11 -0.16
N LEU A 116 13.34 -0.88 -0.20
CA LEU A 116 12.71 -1.45 0.99
C LEU A 116 13.68 -2.40 1.72
N THR A 117 13.89 -2.16 3.01
CA THR A 117 14.67 -3.04 3.89
C THR A 117 13.78 -3.95 4.71
N LYS A 118 14.38 -4.92 5.42
CA LYS A 118 13.65 -5.82 6.32
C LYS A 118 12.94 -5.07 7.45
N ILE A 119 13.56 -4.02 7.99
CA ILE A 119 13.07 -3.30 9.17
C ILE A 119 11.80 -2.51 8.84
N ASP A 120 11.65 -2.06 7.59
CA ASP A 120 10.51 -1.26 7.15
C ASP A 120 9.43 -2.11 6.43
N CYS A 121 9.63 -3.44 6.36
CA CYS A 121 8.74 -4.37 5.67
C CYS A 121 7.87 -5.14 6.67
N LEU A 122 6.56 -4.88 6.67
CA LEU A 122 5.62 -5.50 7.61
C LEU A 122 5.67 -7.03 7.55
N ASN A 123 5.84 -7.62 6.36
CA ASN A 123 5.88 -9.07 6.18
C ASN A 123 7.09 -9.75 6.87
N ALA A 124 8.11 -8.98 7.24
CA ALA A 124 9.31 -9.49 7.89
C ALA A 124 9.22 -9.48 9.42
N PHE A 125 8.13 -8.96 9.98
CA PHE A 125 7.87 -8.95 11.41
C PHE A 125 7.49 -10.34 11.89
N SER A 126 7.82 -10.63 13.14
CA SER A 126 7.31 -11.80 13.87
C SER A 126 5.81 -11.67 14.13
N LEU A 127 5.17 -12.79 14.47
CA LEU A 127 3.75 -12.82 14.83
C LEU A 127 3.43 -11.84 15.97
N GLN A 128 4.26 -11.82 17.01
CA GLN A 128 4.07 -10.96 18.18
C GLN A 128 4.15 -9.47 17.83
N GLU A 129 5.07 -9.09 16.93
CA GLU A 129 5.19 -7.71 16.45
C GLU A 129 3.95 -7.29 15.64
N ILE A 130 3.45 -8.17 14.76
CA ILE A 130 2.23 -7.92 13.98
C ILE A 130 1.01 -7.78 14.88
N GLU A 131 0.82 -8.71 15.83
CA GLU A 131 -0.30 -8.66 16.78
C GLU A 131 -0.29 -7.38 17.60
N SER A 132 0.89 -6.98 18.09
CA SER A 132 1.07 -5.73 18.85
C SER A 132 0.70 -4.51 18.01
N LEU A 133 1.16 -4.45 16.76
CA LEU A 133 0.85 -3.36 15.83
C LEU A 133 -0.65 -3.26 15.54
N PHE A 134 -1.31 -4.39 15.32
CA PHE A 134 -2.75 -4.42 15.00
C PHE A 134 -3.63 -4.11 16.21
N ASN A 135 -3.22 -4.52 17.41
CA ASN A 135 -3.96 -4.20 18.64
C ASN A 135 -3.83 -2.72 19.02
N ALA A 136 -2.66 -2.11 18.85
CA ALA A 136 -2.44 -0.68 19.08
C ALA A 136 -3.31 0.22 18.16
N LYS A 137 -3.76 -0.31 17.02
CA LYS A 137 -4.61 0.38 16.05
C LYS A 137 -6.10 0.37 16.41
N LYS A 138 -6.55 -0.61 17.23
CA LYS A 138 -7.95 -0.80 17.62
C LYS A 138 -8.33 -0.06 18.90
N ALA A 139 -7.36 0.57 19.57
CA ALA A 139 -7.51 1.27 20.83
C ALA A 139 -7.76 2.78 20.63
#